data_AF-A0A2L0GJ77-F1
#
_entry.id   AF-A0A2L0GJ77-F1
#
_cell.length_a   1.000
_cell.length_b   1.000
_cell.length_c   1.000
_cell.angle_alpha   90.00
_cell.angle_beta   90.00
_cell.angle_gamma   90.00
#
_symmetry.space_group_name_H-M   'P 1'
#
loop_
_entity.id
_entity.type
_entity.pdbx_description
1 polymer ?
#
loop_
_entity_poly.entity_id
_entity_poly.type
_entity_poly.pdbx_seq_one_letter_code
_entity_poly.pdbx_strand_id
1 'polypeptide(L)' 'MAQTYEFYCERADEAASLAKKATLDNVRDRELRSERTWRGLAEHARKTAEERVKADHARAEKRAAEASLS' A
#
# COMPACT_ATOMS: atom_id res chain seq x y z
N MET A 1 -3.30 13.38 4.90
CA MET A 1 -4.11 12.20 4.54
C MET A 1 -3.22 11.21 3.83
N ALA A 2 -3.13 9.97 4.31
CA ALA A 2 -2.41 8.92 3.58
C ALA A 2 -3.26 8.47 2.38
N GLN A 3 -2.65 8.30 1.21
CA GLN A 3 -3.34 7.79 0.02
C GLN A 3 -3.60 6.28 0.16
N THR A 4 -4.52 5.74 -0.63
CA THR A 4 -4.92 4.32 -0.56
C THR A 4 -3.96 3.39 -1.30
N TYR A 5 -4.10 2.08 -1.04
CA TYR A 5 -3.38 1.03 -1.76
C TYR A 5 -3.61 1.14 -3.28
N GLU A 6 -4.86 1.33 -3.68
CA GLU A 6 -5.29 1.39 -5.08
C GLU A 6 -4.64 2.58 -5.78
N PHE A 7 -4.61 3.75 -5.14
CA PHE A 7 -3.93 4.92 -5.68
C PHE A 7 -2.45 4.63 -5.99
N TYR A 8 -1.74 4.01 -5.05
CA TYR A 8 -0.33 3.69 -5.27
C TYR A 8 -0.13 2.61 -6.34
N CYS A 9 -1.04 1.65 -6.46
CA CYS A 9 -1.03 0.67 -7.55
C CYS A 9 -1.23 1.32 -8.92
N GLU A 10 -2.18 2.23 -9.07
CA GLU A 10 -2.42 2.96 -10.31
C GLU A 10 -1.17 3.74 -10.75
N ARG A 11 -0.49 4.43 -9.82
CA ARG A 11 0.77 5.15 -10.10
C ARG A 11 1.90 4.19 -10.50
N ALA A 12 1.95 3.02 -9.88
CA ALA A 12 2.94 1.99 -10.23
C ALA A 12 2.70 1.44 -11.64
N ASP A 13 1.45 1.17 -11.99
CA ASP A 13 1.05 0.65 -13.31
C ASP A 13 1.29 1.69 -14.42
N GLU A 14 1.03 2.97 -14.13
CA GLU A 14 1.37 4.08 -15.02
C GLU A 14 2.88 4.15 -15.28
N ALA A 15 3.70 4.12 -14.23
CA ALA A 15 5.16 4.13 -14.37
C ALA A 15 5.68 2.91 -15.15
N ALA A 16 5.13 1.72 -14.89
CA ALA A 16 5.45 0.50 -15.64
C ALA A 16 5.08 0.63 -17.14
N SER A 17 3.94 1.24 -17.45
CA SER A 17 3.49 1.52 -18.82
C SER A 17 4.44 2.50 -19.54
N LEU A 18 4.89 3.54 -18.84
CA LEU A 18 5.86 4.51 -19.36
C LEU A 18 7.22 3.86 -19.59
N ALA A 19 7.70 3.03 -18.67
CA ALA A 19 8.95 2.27 -18.83
C ALA A 19 8.91 1.37 -20.09
N LYS A 20 7.78 0.70 -20.34
CA LYS A 20 7.59 -0.14 -21.54
C LYS A 20 7.64 0.66 -22.84
N LYS A 21 7.17 1.91 -22.83
CA LYS A 21 7.16 2.81 -23.99
C LYS A 21 8.47 3.58 -24.16
N ALA A 22 9.35 3.57 -23.17
CA ALA A 22 10.59 4.32 -23.19
C ALA A 22 11.55 3.80 -24.27
N THR A 23 11.94 4.70 -25.17
CA THR A 23 12.91 4.46 -26.24
C THR A 23 14.35 4.65 -25.80
N LEU A 24 14.57 5.38 -24.70
CA LEU A 24 15.88 5.60 -24.09
C LEU A 24 16.01 4.81 -22.79
N ASP A 25 17.15 4.16 -22.59
CA ASP A 25 17.40 3.32 -21.43
C ASP A 25 17.37 4.11 -20.12
N ASN A 26 17.94 5.31 -20.10
CA ASN A 26 17.92 6.19 -18.92
C ASN A 26 16.48 6.60 -18.50
N VAL A 27 15.56 6.74 -19.46
CA VAL A 27 14.15 7.01 -19.21
C VAL A 27 13.49 5.75 -18.67
N ARG A 28 13.73 4.59 -19.28
CA ARG A 28 13.23 3.30 -18.80
C ARG A 28 13.62 3.06 -17.34
N ASP A 29 14.89 3.25 -17.01
CA ASP A 29 15.43 3.04 -15.66
C ASP A 29 14.86 4.03 -14.65
N ARG A 30 14.60 5.27 -15.06
CA ARG A 30 13.88 6.24 -14.23
C ARG A 30 12.47 5.74 -13.90
N GLU A 31 11.71 5.34 -14.91
CA GLU A 31 10.33 4.90 -14.72
C GLU A 31 10.24 3.61 -13.91
N LEU A 32 11.18 2.67 -14.08
CA LEU A 32 11.27 1.45 -13.26
C LEU A 32 11.57 1.75 -11.78
N ARG A 33 12.38 2.80 -11.48
CA ARG A 33 12.59 3.26 -10.10
C ARG A 33 11.34 3.91 -9.52
N SER A 34 10.61 4.68 -10.33
CA SER A 34 9.31 5.24 -9.94
C SER A 34 8.32 4.13 -9.62
N GLU A 35 8.18 3.13 -10.49
CA GLU A 35 7.33 1.94 -10.28
C GLU A 35 7.68 1.28 -8.95
N ARG A 36 8.96 0.96 -8.71
CA ARG A 36 9.41 0.32 -7.47
C ARG A 36 9.02 1.12 -6.23
N THR A 37 9.15 2.44 -6.29
CA THR A 37 8.78 3.33 -5.18
C THR A 37 7.27 3.26 -4.93
N TRP A 38 6.45 3.33 -5.98
CA TRP A 38 5.00 3.25 -5.87
C TRP A 38 4.53 1.89 -5.35
N ARG A 39 5.13 0.79 -5.80
CA ARG A 39 4.85 -0.57 -5.29
C ARG A 39 5.18 -0.68 -3.80
N GLY A 40 6.30 -0.13 -3.36
CA GLY A 40 6.67 -0.11 -1.94
C GLY A 40 5.66 0.66 -1.08
N LEU A 41 5.18 1.80 -1.56
CA LEU A 41 4.14 2.59 -0.89
C LEU A 41 2.80 1.86 -0.84
N ALA A 42 2.41 1.20 -1.94
CA ALA A 42 1.21 0.37 -1.98
C ALA A 42 1.29 -0.74 -0.91
N GLU A 43 2.39 -1.49 -0.88
CA GLU A 43 2.55 -2.55 0.11
C GLU A 43 2.50 -2.04 1.55
N HIS A 44 3.11 -0.87 1.82
CA HIS A 44 3.04 -0.24 3.13
C HIS A 44 1.62 0.17 3.52
N ALA A 45 0.86 0.76 2.58
CA ALA A 45 -0.54 1.12 2.78
C ALA A 45 -1.40 -0.12 3.09
N ARG A 46 -1.18 -1.21 2.34
CA ARG A 46 -1.86 -2.50 2.57
C ARG A 46 -1.58 -3.05 3.96
N LYS A 47 -0.30 -3.13 4.36
CA LYS A 47 0.10 -3.61 5.69
C LYS A 47 -0.53 -2.78 6.80
N THR A 48 -0.52 -1.45 6.65
CA THR A 48 -1.14 -0.55 7.62
C THR A 48 -2.65 -0.80 7.76
N ALA A 49 -3.35 -1.03 6.65
CA ALA A 49 -4.78 -1.36 6.67
C ALA A 49 -5.04 -2.71 7.37
N GLU A 50 -4.25 -3.74 7.07
CA GLU A 50 -4.34 -5.05 7.72
C GLU A 50 -4.08 -4.97 9.23
N GLU A 51 -3.07 -4.20 9.65
CA GLU A 51 -2.75 -4.00 11.07
C GLU A 51 -3.87 -3.28 11.82
N ARG A 52 -4.55 -2.31 11.19
CA ARG A 52 -5.72 -1.65 11.77
C ARG A 52 -6.86 -2.62 12.03
N VAL A 53 -7.19 -3.47 11.05
CA VAL A 53 -8.23 -4.50 11.21
C VAL A 53 -7.90 -5.45 12.36
N LYS A 54 -6.65 -5.91 12.46
CA LYS A 54 -6.18 -6.76 13.56
C LYS A 54 -6.31 -6.04 14.92
N ALA A 55 -5.90 -4.78 14.99
CA ALA A 55 -6.00 -3.99 16.22
C ALA A 55 -7.45 -3.72 16.64
N ASP A 56 -8.35 -3.52 15.68
CA ASP A 56 -9.78 -3.35 15.95
C ASP A 56 -10.41 -4.63 16.50
N HIS A 57 -10.08 -5.78 15.92
CA HIS A 57 -10.52 -7.09 16.43
C HIS A 57 -10.04 -7.33 17.86
N ALA A 58 -8.74 -7.16 18.13
CA ALA A 58 -8.17 -7.35 19.47
C ALA A 58 -8.79 -6.41 20.51
N ARG A 59 -9.10 -5.16 20.12
CA ARG A 59 -9.81 -4.21 21.00
C ARG A 59 -11.25 -4.62 21.25
N ALA A 60 -11.96 -5.15 20.25
CA ALA A 60 -13.32 -5.64 20.41
C ALA A 60 -13.38 -6.88 21.33
N GLU A 61 -12.47 -7.84 21.14
CA GLU A 61 -12.34 -9.02 21.99
C GLU A 61 -12.06 -8.63 23.45
N LYS A 62 -11.12 -7.71 23.68
CA LYS A 62 -10.82 -7.21 25.02
C LYS A 62 -12.05 -6.57 25.69
N ARG A 63 -12.80 -5.74 24.95
CA ARG A 63 -14.03 -5.11 25.46
C ARG A 63 -15.11 -6.15 25.78
N ALA A 64 -15.26 -7.19 24.97
CA ALA A 64 -16.22 -8.26 25.21
C ALA A 64 -15.84 -9.11 26.43
N ALA A 65 -14.54 -9.39 26.61
CA ALA A 65 -14.03 -10.08 27.80
C ALA A 65 -14.25 -9.24 29.07
N GLU A 66 -13.96 -7.93 29.03
CA GLU A 66 -14.22 -7.02 30.15
C GLU A 66 -15.71 -6.92 30.48
N ALA A 67 -16.59 -6.88 29.47
CA ALA A 67 -18.04 -6.82 29.66
C ALA A 67 -18.66 -8.11 30.20
N SER A 68 -18.02 -9.27 30.00
CA SER A 68 -18.49 -10.56 30.52
C SER A 68 -17.98 -10.87 31.93
N LEU A 69 -17.00 -10.09 32.42
CA LEU A 69 -16.47 -10.15 33.78
C LEU A 69 -17.15 -9.16 34.74
N SER A 70 -18.00 -8.26 34.24
CA SER A 70 -18.78 -7.28 34.99
C SER A 70 -20.23 -7.70 35.15
#